data_AF-A0A2D8HZ52-F1
#
_entry.id   AF-A0A2D8HZ52-F1
#
_cell.length_a   1.000
_cell.length_b   1.000
_cell.length_c   1.000
_cell.angle_alpha   90.00
_cell.angle_beta   90.00
_cell.angle_gamma   90.00
#
_symmetry.space_group_name_H-M   'P 1'
#
loop_
_entity.id
_entity.type
_entity.pdbx_description
1 polymer ?
#
loop_
_entity_poly.entity_id
_entity_poly.type
_entity_poly.pdbx_seq_one_letter_code
_entity_poly.pdbx_strand_id
1 'polypeptide(L)'
;MVEVLLALAIGGLVLTAATSLLVTISRAWAERPATRDAFDAHVNGVAHFMTAVLEEATPSALTKAGDQAISLKSPVGYSDTEDPLIYFFLREGPPLLVWPNGPAGRVHCYLYFEEGEGLSFLWFSEFQELEKNDKGELEPEDEDELFKT
;
A
#
# COMPACT_ATOMS: atom_id res chain seq x y z
N MET A 1 -6.93 -66.11 -17.51
CA MET A 1 -5.60 -65.45 -17.63
C MET A 1 -5.70 -64.21 -18.52
N VAL A 2 -6.28 -64.32 -19.72
CA VAL A 2 -6.50 -63.17 -20.62
C VAL A 2 -7.45 -62.12 -20.02
N GLU A 3 -8.51 -62.51 -19.29
CA GLU A 3 -9.41 -61.50 -18.67
C GLU A 3 -8.70 -60.64 -17.62
N VAL A 4 -7.79 -61.23 -16.84
CA VAL A 4 -7.04 -60.50 -15.80
C VAL A 4 -6.05 -59.53 -16.44
N LEU A 5 -5.38 -59.94 -17.52
CA LEU A 5 -4.50 -59.07 -18.29
C LEU A 5 -5.26 -57.92 -18.96
N LEU A 6 -6.45 -58.20 -19.51
CA LEU A 6 -7.30 -57.19 -20.11
C LEU A 6 -7.80 -56.18 -19.07
N ALA A 7 -8.22 -56.65 -17.89
CA ALA A 7 -8.66 -55.79 -16.80
C ALA A 7 -7.53 -54.88 -16.29
N LEU A 8 -6.30 -55.41 -16.14
CA LEU A 8 -5.14 -54.62 -15.76
C LEU A 8 -4.76 -53.58 -16.82
N ALA A 9 -4.83 -53.94 -18.11
CA ALA A 9 -4.55 -53.01 -19.21
C ALA A 9 -5.56 -51.86 -19.24
N ILE A 10 -6.86 -52.15 -19.11
CA ILE A 10 -7.92 -51.15 -19.07
C ILE A 10 -7.77 -50.27 -17.82
N GLY A 11 -7.53 -50.87 -16.65
CA GLY A 11 -7.32 -50.14 -15.41
C GLY A 11 -6.13 -49.18 -15.47
N GLY A 12 -5.00 -49.62 -16.04
CA GLY A 12 -3.82 -48.80 -16.24
C GLY A 12 -4.06 -47.62 -17.20
N LEU A 13 -4.79 -47.84 -18.29
CA LEU A 13 -5.17 -46.77 -19.22
C LEU A 13 -6.09 -45.74 -18.55
N VAL A 14 -7.08 -46.19 -17.78
CA VAL A 14 -8.00 -45.30 -17.05
C VAL A 14 -7.25 -44.47 -16.01
N LEU A 15 -6.36 -45.09 -15.22
CA LEU A 15 -5.59 -44.39 -14.21
C LEU A 15 -4.64 -43.36 -14.83
N THR A 16 -4.02 -43.69 -15.97
CA THR A 16 -3.16 -42.77 -16.71
C THR A 16 -3.96 -41.58 -17.24
N ALA A 17 -5.13 -41.83 -17.84
CA ALA A 17 -6.03 -40.78 -18.32
C ALA A 17 -6.51 -39.87 -17.18
N ALA A 18 -6.89 -40.45 -16.04
CA ALA A 18 -7.32 -39.69 -14.85
C ALA A 18 -6.20 -38.84 -14.27
N THR A 19 -4.98 -39.38 -14.19
CA THR A 19 -3.79 -38.65 -13.71
C THR A 19 -3.45 -37.49 -14.65
N SER A 20 -3.50 -37.74 -15.97
CA SER A 20 -3.29 -36.69 -16.97
C SER A 20 -4.32 -35.58 -16.83
N LEU A 21 -5.60 -35.93 -16.67
CA LEU A 21 -6.67 -34.95 -16.48
C LEU A 21 -6.46 -34.10 -15.23
N LEU A 22 -6.07 -34.73 -14.11
CA LEU A 22 -5.80 -34.04 -12.85
C LEU A 22 -4.65 -33.02 -13.00
N VAL A 23 -3.57 -33.42 -13.67
CA VAL A 23 -2.45 -32.51 -13.98
C VAL A 23 -2.89 -31.36 -14.88
N THR A 24 -3.68 -31.63 -15.92
CA THR A 24 -4.19 -30.59 -16.82
C THR A 24 -5.06 -29.57 -16.08
N ILE A 25 -5.99 -30.03 -15.24
CA ILE A 25 -6.83 -29.13 -14.44
C ILE A 25 -5.95 -28.33 -13.47
N SER A 26 -5.03 -28.96 -12.77
CA SER A 26 -4.13 -28.28 -11.82
C SER A 26 -3.32 -27.17 -12.49
N ARG A 27 -2.79 -27.42 -13.69
CA ARG A 27 -2.10 -26.40 -14.48
C ARG A 27 -3.02 -25.28 -14.92
N ALA A 28 -4.24 -25.59 -15.36
CA ALA A 28 -5.21 -24.57 -15.76
C ALA A 28 -5.60 -23.62 -14.61
N TRP A 29 -5.60 -24.11 -13.36
CA TRP A 29 -5.79 -23.27 -12.18
C TRP A 29 -4.53 -22.47 -11.81
N ALA A 30 -3.35 -23.11 -11.85
CA ALA A 30 -2.08 -22.46 -11.52
C ALA A 30 -1.69 -21.36 -12.53
N GLU A 31 -2.00 -21.57 -13.80
CA GLU A 31 -1.71 -20.65 -14.90
C GLU A 31 -2.90 -19.75 -15.23
N ARG A 32 -3.95 -19.76 -14.40
CA ARG A 32 -5.17 -18.98 -14.68
C ARG A 32 -4.81 -17.50 -14.79
N PRO A 33 -5.03 -16.86 -15.95
CA PRO A 33 -4.67 -15.45 -16.16
C PRO A 33 -5.34 -14.54 -15.13
N ALA A 34 -6.60 -14.83 -14.78
CA ALA A 34 -7.39 -13.99 -13.89
C ALA A 34 -6.77 -13.72 -12.51
N THR A 35 -5.95 -14.62 -11.95
CA THR A 35 -5.29 -14.37 -10.65
C THR A 35 -4.04 -13.50 -10.81
N ARG A 36 -3.26 -13.71 -11.88
CA ARG A 36 -2.10 -12.86 -12.21
C ARG A 36 -2.55 -11.48 -12.66
N ASP A 37 -3.55 -11.41 -13.53
CA ASP A 37 -4.12 -10.17 -14.04
C ASP A 37 -4.74 -9.33 -12.92
N ALA A 38 -5.39 -9.97 -11.93
CA ALA A 38 -5.92 -9.26 -10.77
C ALA A 38 -4.81 -8.70 -9.87
N PHE A 39 -3.73 -9.46 -9.65
CA PHE A 39 -2.56 -8.98 -8.93
C PHE A 39 -1.88 -7.83 -9.66
N ASP A 40 -1.63 -7.98 -10.96
CA ASP A 40 -0.99 -6.96 -11.79
C ASP A 40 -1.87 -5.70 -11.89
N ALA A 41 -3.19 -5.84 -12.00
CA ALA A 41 -4.13 -4.73 -11.95
C ALA A 41 -4.11 -4.02 -10.60
N HIS A 42 -4.00 -4.77 -9.49
CA HIS A 42 -3.89 -4.19 -8.15
C HIS A 42 -2.58 -3.42 -7.97
N VAL A 43 -1.43 -4.03 -8.29
CA VAL A 43 -0.11 -3.38 -8.20
C VAL A 43 -0.06 -2.13 -9.08
N ASN A 44 -0.57 -2.21 -10.31
CA ASN A 44 -0.69 -1.04 -11.16
C ASN A 44 -1.63 0.01 -10.56
N GLY A 45 -2.76 -0.39 -9.98
CA GLY A 45 -3.68 0.51 -9.30
C GLY A 45 -3.01 1.28 -8.15
N VAL A 46 -2.26 0.59 -7.30
CA VAL A 46 -1.49 1.20 -6.20
C VAL A 46 -0.43 2.16 -6.75
N ALA A 47 0.31 1.75 -7.79
CA ALA A 47 1.33 2.60 -8.40
C ALA A 47 0.74 3.89 -9.00
N HIS A 48 -0.39 3.79 -9.72
CA HIS A 48 -1.09 4.94 -10.27
C HIS A 48 -1.65 5.84 -9.16
N PHE A 49 -2.22 5.26 -8.11
CA PHE A 49 -2.69 6.01 -6.95
C PHE A 49 -1.55 6.79 -6.29
N MET A 50 -0.42 6.14 -5.98
CA MET A 50 0.77 6.78 -5.41
C MET A 50 1.28 7.91 -6.31
N THR A 51 1.30 7.68 -7.62
CA THR A 51 1.75 8.68 -8.59
C THR A 51 0.83 9.90 -8.58
N ALA A 52 -0.49 9.68 -8.64
CA ALA A 52 -1.47 10.76 -8.61
C ALA A 52 -1.40 11.57 -7.31
N VAL A 53 -1.25 10.91 -6.17
CA VAL A 53 -1.09 11.57 -4.86
C VAL A 53 0.17 12.43 -4.81
N LEU A 54 1.30 11.91 -5.29
CA LEU A 54 2.56 12.67 -5.29
C LEU A 54 2.57 13.79 -6.33
N GLU A 55 1.86 13.65 -7.45
CA GLU A 55 1.68 14.72 -8.43
C GLU A 55 0.79 15.86 -7.90
N GLU A 56 -0.14 15.56 -7.01
CA GLU A 56 -0.98 16.56 -6.33
C GLU A 56 -0.24 17.27 -5.18
N ALA A 57 0.93 16.77 -4.78
CA ALA A 57 1.73 17.39 -3.74
C ALA A 57 2.07 18.85 -4.09
N THR A 58 1.83 19.74 -3.13
CA THR A 58 2.16 21.15 -3.26
C THR A 58 3.04 21.60 -2.10
N PRO A 59 3.87 22.64 -2.27
CA PRO A 59 4.60 23.21 -1.14
C PRO A 59 3.61 23.73 -0.09
N SER A 60 3.78 23.35 1.17
CA SER A 60 2.98 23.89 2.27
C SER A 60 3.45 25.31 2.61
N ALA A 61 2.52 26.18 2.97
CA ALA A 61 2.84 27.52 3.49
C ALA A 61 3.48 27.47 4.89
N LEU A 62 3.32 26.34 5.60
CA LEU A 62 3.89 26.11 6.94
C LEU A 62 5.35 25.65 6.88
N THR A 63 5.78 25.15 5.73
CA THR A 63 7.17 24.75 5.48
C THR A 63 7.99 25.93 4.99
N LYS A 64 9.27 26.02 5.37
CA LYS A 64 10.14 27.16 5.06
C LYS A 64 10.08 27.56 3.58
N ALA A 65 10.05 28.87 3.32
CA ALA A 65 10.00 29.42 1.97
C ALA A 65 11.15 28.87 1.10
N GLY A 66 10.81 28.12 0.06
CA GLY A 66 11.77 27.46 -0.85
C GLY A 66 11.79 25.93 -0.76
N ASP A 67 10.97 25.32 0.11
CA ASP A 67 10.84 23.86 0.20
C ASP A 67 10.19 23.29 -1.07
N GLN A 68 10.65 22.11 -1.51
CA GLN A 68 10.08 21.41 -2.66
C GLN A 68 8.73 20.80 -2.26
N ALA A 69 7.87 20.49 -3.25
CA ALA A 69 6.58 19.83 -2.99
C ALA A 69 6.74 18.47 -2.28
N ILE A 70 7.88 17.82 -2.50
CA ILE A 70 8.30 16.59 -1.84
C ILE A 70 9.67 16.86 -1.21
N SER A 71 9.83 16.56 0.07
CA SER A 71 11.10 16.73 0.80
C SER A 71 11.30 15.61 1.83
N LEU A 72 12.46 15.58 2.47
CA LEU A 72 12.75 14.62 3.54
C LEU A 72 12.59 15.33 4.89
N LYS A 73 11.70 14.82 5.75
CA LYS A 73 11.46 15.37 7.08
C LYS A 73 11.24 14.25 8.10
N SER A 74 11.75 14.45 9.29
CA SER A 74 11.44 13.57 10.42
C SER A 74 10.05 13.95 10.94
N PRO A 75 9.10 13.00 11.03
CA PRO A 75 7.88 13.22 11.79
C PRO A 75 8.27 13.45 13.26
N VAL A 76 7.71 14.49 13.88
CA VAL A 76 7.83 14.65 15.34
C VAL A 76 6.76 13.81 16.02
N GLY A 77 7.08 13.28 17.20
CA GLY A 77 6.18 12.37 17.88
C GLY A 77 5.97 11.04 17.15
N TYR A 78 6.96 10.56 16.42
CA TYR A 78 6.94 9.16 15.95
C TYR A 78 8.30 8.53 16.27
N SER A 79 8.39 7.93 17.46
CA SER A 79 9.66 7.46 18.06
C SER A 79 10.32 6.27 17.34
N ASP A 80 9.62 5.63 16.40
CA ASP A 80 10.09 4.38 15.79
C ASP A 80 11.18 4.57 14.74
N THR A 81 11.47 5.80 14.29
CA THR A 81 12.48 6.02 13.24
C THR A 81 13.23 7.35 13.40
N GLU A 82 14.55 7.26 13.60
CA GLU A 82 15.45 8.44 13.63
C GLU A 82 15.70 9.00 12.20
N ASP A 83 15.52 8.18 11.17
CA ASP A 83 15.73 8.56 9.77
C ASP A 83 14.60 9.46 9.24
N PRO A 84 14.92 10.49 8.43
CA PRO A 84 13.90 11.35 7.84
C PRO A 84 13.08 10.59 6.80
N LEU A 85 11.76 10.76 6.85
CA LEU A 85 10.81 10.13 5.93
C LEU A 85 10.52 11.04 4.73
N ILE A 86 9.97 10.45 3.67
CA ILE A 86 9.47 11.21 2.52
C ILE A 86 8.23 11.95 2.96
N TYR A 87 8.31 13.27 2.95
CA TYR A 87 7.26 14.20 3.34
C TYR A 87 6.69 14.91 2.11
N PHE A 88 5.38 15.11 2.10
CA PHE A 88 4.69 15.90 1.10
C PHE A 88 3.38 16.45 1.68
N PHE A 89 2.88 17.54 1.10
CA PHE A 89 1.67 18.22 1.55
C PHE A 89 0.58 18.19 0.50
N LEU A 90 -0.63 17.90 0.93
CA LEU A 90 -1.83 17.85 0.10
C LEU A 90 -2.86 18.87 0.58
N ARG A 91 -3.48 19.59 -0.35
CA ARG A 91 -4.57 20.52 -0.01
C ARG A 91 -5.83 19.79 0.39
N GLU A 92 -6.06 18.63 -0.21
CA GLU A 92 -7.14 17.70 0.06
C GLU A 92 -6.54 16.30 0.09
N GLY A 93 -6.79 15.57 1.17
CA GLY A 93 -6.28 14.22 1.37
C GLY A 93 -7.05 13.23 0.49
N PRO A 94 -6.38 12.19 -0.03
CA PRO A 94 -7.05 11.17 -0.83
C PRO A 94 -8.11 10.43 0.02
N PRO A 95 -9.05 9.73 -0.61
CA PRO A 95 -10.14 9.03 0.09
C PRO A 95 -9.72 7.98 1.13
N LEU A 96 -8.44 7.59 1.14
CA LEU A 96 -7.88 6.69 2.15
C LEU A 96 -7.62 7.41 3.49
N LEU A 97 -7.40 8.74 3.48
CA LEU A 97 -7.18 9.53 4.70
C LEU A 97 -8.54 9.87 5.31
N VAL A 98 -9.04 8.95 6.14
CA VAL A 98 -10.37 9.06 6.74
C VAL A 98 -10.33 10.06 7.90
N TRP A 99 -11.00 11.19 7.72
CA TRP A 99 -11.18 12.19 8.78
C TRP A 99 -12.62 12.16 9.32
N PRO A 100 -12.84 12.31 10.65
CA PRO A 100 -14.17 12.17 11.25
C PRO A 100 -15.24 13.11 10.68
N ASN A 101 -14.83 14.28 10.18
CA ASN A 101 -15.72 15.35 9.76
C ASN A 101 -15.82 15.54 8.23
N GLY A 102 -15.30 14.61 7.41
CA GLY A 102 -15.33 14.70 5.95
C GLY A 102 -13.99 14.40 5.29
N PRO A 103 -13.70 14.91 4.07
CA PRO A 103 -12.36 14.79 3.48
C PRO A 103 -11.33 15.54 4.34
N ALA A 104 -10.19 14.91 4.61
CA ALA A 104 -9.09 15.54 5.33
C ALA A 104 -8.56 16.71 4.48
N GLY A 105 -8.67 17.95 4.95
CA GLY A 105 -8.08 19.10 4.25
C GLY A 105 -6.71 19.44 4.82
N ARG A 106 -5.84 20.02 3.98
CA ARG A 106 -4.50 20.52 4.33
C ARG A 106 -3.71 19.50 5.16
N VAL A 107 -3.35 18.43 4.49
CA VAL A 107 -2.78 17.25 5.11
C VAL A 107 -1.28 17.21 4.89
N HIS A 108 -0.56 17.02 5.98
CA HIS A 108 0.85 16.73 6.02
C HIS A 108 1.02 15.22 6.04
N CYS A 109 1.70 14.65 5.05
CA CYS A 109 1.86 13.21 4.91
C CYS A 109 3.34 12.82 4.93
N TYR A 110 3.63 11.68 5.55
CA TYR A 110 4.92 11.02 5.55
C TYR A 110 4.75 9.57 5.08
N LEU A 111 5.67 9.09 4.24
CA LEU A 111 5.72 7.68 3.86
C LEU A 111 6.54 6.92 4.88
N TYR A 112 5.89 5.98 5.56
CA TYR A 112 6.50 5.11 6.55
C TYR A 112 6.46 3.66 6.08
N PHE A 113 7.59 2.97 6.14
CA PHE A 113 7.67 1.55 5.79
C PHE A 113 8.07 0.75 7.01
N GLU A 114 7.29 -0.28 7.31
CA GLU A 114 7.54 -1.18 8.42
C GLU A 114 7.65 -2.62 7.93
N GLU A 115 8.67 -3.33 8.41
CA GLU A 115 8.88 -4.74 8.05
C GLU A 115 7.74 -5.60 8.63
N GLY A 116 7.00 -6.28 7.75
CA GLY A 116 5.87 -7.13 8.12
C GLY A 116 4.50 -6.47 7.99
N GLU A 117 4.41 -5.14 8.09
CA GLU A 117 3.16 -4.39 7.87
C GLU A 117 3.09 -3.75 6.47
N GLY A 118 4.23 -3.33 5.92
CA GLY A 118 4.32 -2.72 4.59
C GLY A 118 4.40 -1.19 4.62
N LEU A 119 3.94 -0.55 3.53
CA LEU A 119 3.95 0.91 3.38
C LEU A 119 2.67 1.49 4.00
N SER A 120 2.84 2.47 4.89
CA SER A 120 1.77 3.24 5.51
C SER A 120 1.96 4.73 5.26
N PHE A 121 0.86 5.49 5.31
CA PHE A 121 0.88 6.93 5.42
C PHE A 121 0.78 7.32 6.89
N LEU A 122 1.77 8.07 7.37
CA LEU A 122 1.64 8.83 8.61
C LEU A 122 1.17 10.22 8.24
N TRP A 123 0.08 10.71 8.82
CA TRP A 123 -0.48 11.98 8.41
C TRP A 123 -1.20 12.73 9.52
N PHE A 124 -1.23 14.05 9.37
CA PHE A 124 -2.02 14.94 10.22
C PHE A 124 -2.58 16.10 9.40
N SER A 125 -3.67 16.69 9.86
CA SER A 125 -4.32 17.84 9.23
C SER A 125 -3.98 19.13 9.96
N GLU A 126 -3.85 20.24 9.22
CA GLU A 126 -3.74 21.58 9.83
C GLU A 126 -4.97 21.96 10.69
N PHE A 127 -6.08 21.21 10.60
CA PHE A 127 -7.27 21.43 11.41
C PHE A 127 -7.21 20.79 12.81
N GLN A 128 -6.15 20.04 13.12
CA GLN A 128 -5.86 19.57 14.47
C GLN A 128 -5.27 20.69 15.33
N GLU A 129 -5.17 20.46 16.63
CA GLU A 129 -4.35 21.32 17.50
C GLU A 129 -2.88 21.08 17.13
N LEU A 130 -2.16 22.16 16.82
CA LEU A 130 -0.76 22.09 16.37
C LEU A 130 0.08 22.98 17.27
N GLU A 131 1.22 22.46 17.70
CA GLU A 131 2.25 23.22 18.38
C GLU A 131 3.34 23.68 17.43
N LYS A 132 4.02 24.78 17.80
CA LYS A 132 5.14 25.30 17.04
C LYS A 132 6.44 24.76 17.63
N ASN A 133 7.15 23.95 16.85
CA ASN A 133 8.42 23.37 17.28
C ASN A 133 9.56 24.42 17.36
N ASP A 134 10.70 24.00 17.90
CA ASP A 134 11.93 24.82 18.02
C ASP A 134 12.46 25.34 16.66
N LYS A 135 12.09 24.70 15.55
CA LYS A 135 12.46 25.10 14.18
C LYS A 135 11.44 26.06 13.55
N GLY A 136 10.33 26.33 14.25
CA GLY A 136 9.24 27.21 13.84
C GLY A 136 8.22 26.58 12.90
N GLU A 137 8.22 25.26 12.74
CA GLU A 137 7.25 24.48 11.97
C GLU A 137 6.06 24.10 12.88
N LEU A 138 4.85 24.02 12.32
CA LEU A 138 3.64 23.60 13.04
C LEU A 138 3.46 22.09 12.90
N GLU A 139 3.33 21.40 14.03
CA GLU A 139 3.29 19.94 14.12
C GLU A 139 2.29 19.52 15.22
N PRO A 140 1.76 18.28 15.21
CA PRO A 140 0.88 17.79 16.27
C PRO A 140 1.57 17.80 17.64
N GLU A 141 0.80 17.93 18.72
CA GLU A 141 1.32 18.04 20.09
C GLU A 141 1.86 16.69 20.59
N ASP A 142 1.17 15.60 20.25
CA ASP A 142 1.46 14.24 20.72
C ASP A 142 1.47 13.19 19.59
N GLU A 143 2.18 12.05 19.83
CA GLU A 143 2.27 10.92 18.88
C GLU A 143 0.89 10.36 18.51
N ASP A 144 -0.03 10.37 19.48
CA ASP A 144 -1.40 9.85 19.34
C ASP A 144 -2.25 10.69 18.37
N GLU A 145 -1.78 11.88 17.97
CA GLU A 145 -2.47 12.76 17.03
C GLU A 145 -2.08 12.50 15.58
N LEU A 146 -1.05 11.69 15.34
CA LEU A 146 -0.61 11.27 14.01
C LEU A 146 -1.40 10.03 13.57
N PHE A 147 -2.13 10.14 12.46
CA PHE A 147 -2.86 9.00 11.91
C PHE A 147 -1.93 8.11 11.09
N LYS A 148 -2.02 6.79 11.31
CA LYS A 148 -1.41 5.75 10.46
C LYS A 148 -2.50 5.11 9.60
N THR A 149 -2.30 5.04 8.28
CA THR A 149 -3.23 4.43 7.32
C THR A 149 -2.49 3.54 6.34
#